data_AF-A0A5E3WSU3-F1
#
_entry.id   AF-A0A5E3WSU3-F1
#
_cell.length_a   1.000
_cell.length_b   1.000
_cell.length_c   1.000
_cell.angle_alpha   90.00
_cell.angle_beta   90.00
_cell.angle_gamma   90.00
#
_symmetry.space_group_name_H-M   'P 1'
#
loop_
_entity.id
_entity.type
_entity.pdbx_description
1 polymer ?
#
loop_
_entity_poly.entity_id
_entity_poly.type
_entity_poly.pdbx_seq_one_letter_code
_entity_poly.pdbx_strand_id
1 'polypeptide(L)'
;MSDFANKFRRSRLDIPPATSGRPRSQALQKQIGYLDDFKMKDYFLFHDSDPGEDGAVSIDELPAAAVFIHMRNKVMTEGHEGALLYFYRVLQRSNSATSERMYQRFELDLRRQIKREYGEPAERMFAALDRGRPPTPPEVTVEEVKRSLRYLKDLGRFKEELEYYVPEEDNTSQMMGLQVGPMKDVTAIVHFPKGTMPPQVLLDIARVPKDAPSGAKNRNERRAAARAKAKKSAANPTPGALTETQKLGPNFEDWKLADGVEHSPALKRQIAFLRENPKADYILWGKEDDPINAYALEFQDFVMGGSFAGYRRRLFMNGGSDQYSLAYLILTLVPAVRRRKITLQAISTQLRDEFGKEWVDQTLESIDWSTMLWKSHLTGKPFRWDTIPNCQEDLFEVMPMLKALGRYPDYLGRMTNEMIRNAARKMKEEGQKTVSDIGNGRSGPRPGQPLKGPVKTQAQTGDVERSLQDLALEEID
;
A
#
# COMPACT_ATOMS: atom_id res chain seq x y z
N MET A 1 -21.02 -47.72 19.81
CA MET A 1 -21.85 -46.91 18.90
C MET A 1 -21.63 -45.42 19.16
N SER A 2 -20.40 -44.90 19.04
CA SER A 2 -20.08 -43.50 19.36
C SER A 2 -19.36 -42.71 18.25
N ASP A 3 -19.05 -43.32 17.11
CA ASP A 3 -18.29 -42.64 16.03
C ASP A 3 -19.14 -42.15 14.84
N PHE A 4 -20.46 -42.36 14.88
CA PHE A 4 -21.34 -41.88 13.80
C PHE A 4 -21.76 -40.41 13.95
N ALA A 5 -21.58 -39.83 15.15
CA ALA A 5 -21.97 -38.44 15.46
C ALA A 5 -20.90 -37.40 15.08
N ASN A 6 -19.64 -37.80 14.85
CA ASN A 6 -18.57 -36.92 14.39
C ASN A 6 -18.49 -36.75 12.86
N LYS A 7 -19.44 -37.34 12.11
CA LYS A 7 -19.55 -37.20 10.65
C LYS A 7 -20.31 -35.96 10.19
N PHE A 8 -20.78 -35.11 11.09
CA PHE A 8 -21.08 -33.72 10.75
C PHE A 8 -19.74 -32.96 10.62
N ARG A 9 -18.96 -33.28 9.58
CA ARG A 9 -17.96 -32.35 9.05
C ARG A 9 -18.71 -31.04 8.88
N ARG A 10 -18.39 -30.04 9.70
CA ARG A 10 -19.04 -28.72 9.61
C ARG A 10 -18.86 -28.26 8.16
N SER A 11 -19.96 -28.22 7.42
CA SER A 11 -19.99 -27.71 6.06
C SER A 11 -19.26 -26.38 6.03
N ARG A 12 -18.44 -26.15 5.01
CA ARG A 12 -17.68 -24.92 4.86
C ARG A 12 -18.61 -23.70 4.95
N LEU A 13 -18.29 -22.76 5.83
CA LEU A 13 -19.15 -21.61 6.15
C LEU A 13 -19.36 -20.68 4.95
N ASP A 14 -18.40 -20.64 4.03
CA ASP A 14 -18.46 -19.85 2.81
C ASP A 14 -19.29 -20.50 1.70
N ILE A 15 -19.80 -21.73 1.86
CA ILE A 15 -20.64 -22.38 0.85
C ILE A 15 -22.11 -22.25 1.28
N PRO A 16 -22.96 -21.57 0.48
CA PRO A 16 -24.37 -21.38 0.84
C PRO A 16 -25.11 -22.73 0.92
N PRO A 17 -26.31 -22.82 1.50
CA PRO A 17 -27.17 -23.98 1.32
C PRO A 17 -27.68 -24.07 -0.14
N ALA A 18 -28.20 -25.24 -0.53
CA ALA A 18 -28.86 -25.36 -1.83
C ALA A 18 -30.17 -24.55 -1.85
N THR A 19 -30.42 -23.81 -2.92
CA THR A 19 -31.67 -23.04 -3.09
C THR A 19 -32.85 -24.01 -3.21
N SER A 20 -33.94 -23.74 -2.49
CA SER A 20 -35.15 -24.57 -2.54
C SER A 20 -35.64 -24.72 -3.99
N GLY A 21 -35.96 -25.96 -4.39
CA GLY A 21 -36.39 -26.28 -5.76
C GLY A 21 -35.26 -26.34 -6.81
N ARG A 22 -34.00 -26.10 -6.44
CA ARG A 22 -32.84 -26.20 -7.33
C ARG A 22 -31.77 -27.13 -6.74
N PRO A 23 -31.88 -28.45 -6.96
CA PRO A 23 -30.88 -29.39 -6.46
C PRO A 23 -29.52 -29.15 -7.12
N ARG A 24 -28.44 -29.32 -6.34
CA ARG A 24 -27.07 -29.26 -6.86
C ARG A 24 -26.77 -30.49 -7.71
N SER A 25 -26.06 -30.30 -8.82
CA SER A 25 -25.53 -31.41 -9.61
C SER A 25 -24.59 -32.29 -8.77
N GLN A 26 -24.47 -33.57 -9.13
CA GLN A 26 -23.53 -34.48 -8.45
C GLN A 26 -22.08 -33.98 -8.57
N ALA A 27 -21.71 -33.38 -9.71
CA ALA A 27 -20.38 -32.80 -9.90
C ALA A 27 -20.12 -31.63 -8.92
N LEU A 28 -21.09 -30.73 -8.75
CA LEU A 28 -20.98 -29.63 -7.79
C LEU A 28 -20.94 -30.14 -6.34
N GLN A 29 -21.70 -31.18 -6.02
CA GLN A 29 -21.63 -31.83 -4.69
C GLN A 29 -20.26 -32.45 -4.45
N LYS A 30 -19.66 -33.13 -5.45
CA LYS A 30 -18.28 -33.62 -5.37
C LYS A 30 -17.32 -32.46 -5.10
N GLN A 31 -17.44 -31.36 -5.85
CA GLN A 31 -16.60 -30.17 -5.66
C GLN A 31 -16.69 -29.60 -4.24
N ILE A 32 -17.90 -29.49 -3.70
CA ILE A 32 -18.13 -29.01 -2.33
C ILE A 32 -17.48 -29.94 -1.30
N GLY A 33 -17.60 -31.26 -1.49
CA GLY A 33 -16.96 -32.23 -0.60
C GLY A 33 -15.43 -32.09 -0.53
N TYR A 34 -14.77 -31.82 -1.67
CA TYR A 34 -13.33 -31.51 -1.67
C TYR A 34 -13.03 -30.17 -0.97
N LEU A 35 -13.85 -29.15 -1.18
CA LEU A 35 -13.66 -27.86 -0.51
C LEU A 35 -13.85 -27.94 1.01
N ASP A 36 -14.76 -28.81 1.50
CA ASP A 36 -14.95 -29.10 2.92
C ASP A 36 -13.68 -29.72 3.55
N ASP A 37 -13.02 -30.60 2.80
CA ASP A 37 -11.80 -31.29 3.26
C ASP A 37 -10.55 -30.41 3.18
N PHE A 38 -10.52 -29.47 2.24
CA PHE A 38 -9.39 -28.56 2.01
C PHE A 38 -9.78 -27.09 2.12
N LYS A 39 -9.94 -26.61 3.36
CA LYS A 39 -10.41 -25.25 3.69
C LYS A 39 -9.58 -24.10 3.11
N MET A 40 -8.30 -24.36 2.79
CA MET A 40 -7.38 -23.37 2.21
C MET A 40 -7.49 -23.26 0.67
N LYS A 41 -8.26 -24.14 0.04
CA LYS A 41 -8.43 -24.17 -1.42
C LYS A 41 -9.73 -23.47 -1.82
N ASP A 42 -9.74 -22.86 -3.00
CA ASP A 42 -10.88 -22.11 -3.55
C ASP A 42 -11.66 -22.92 -4.59
N TYR A 43 -10.97 -23.81 -5.31
CA TYR A 43 -11.55 -24.68 -6.32
C TYR A 43 -10.62 -25.87 -6.60
N PHE A 44 -11.17 -27.00 -7.02
CA PHE A 44 -10.45 -28.16 -7.55
C PHE A 44 -10.79 -28.39 -9.02
N LEU A 45 -9.78 -28.65 -9.82
CA LEU A 45 -9.90 -29.07 -11.21
C LEU A 45 -9.82 -30.59 -11.27
N PHE A 46 -10.89 -31.22 -11.76
CA PHE A 46 -10.95 -32.66 -11.95
C PHE A 46 -10.44 -33.01 -13.34
N HIS A 47 -9.26 -33.63 -13.41
CA HIS A 47 -8.84 -34.36 -14.59
C HIS A 47 -9.47 -35.76 -14.59
N ASP A 48 -9.25 -36.57 -15.64
CA ASP A 48 -9.85 -37.92 -15.77
C ASP A 48 -9.45 -38.89 -14.61
N SER A 49 -8.53 -38.48 -13.73
CA SER A 49 -8.16 -39.12 -12.46
C SER A 49 -8.54 -38.24 -11.25
N ASP A 50 -8.75 -38.84 -10.06
CA ASP A 50 -9.01 -38.07 -8.84
C ASP A 50 -7.94 -36.98 -8.63
N PRO A 51 -8.34 -35.77 -8.20
CA PRO A 51 -7.44 -34.64 -8.14
C PRO A 51 -6.50 -34.83 -6.96
N GLY A 52 -5.20 -34.94 -7.26
CA GLY A 52 -4.17 -34.63 -6.28
C GLY A 52 -4.12 -33.13 -5.97
N GLU A 53 -3.15 -32.70 -5.17
CA GLU A 53 -2.93 -31.27 -4.88
C GLU A 53 -2.70 -30.42 -6.14
N ASP A 54 -2.21 -31.03 -7.23
CA ASP A 54 -1.91 -30.38 -8.51
C ASP A 54 -3.13 -29.73 -9.19
N GLY A 55 -4.35 -30.18 -8.87
CA GLY A 55 -5.59 -29.61 -9.40
C GLY A 55 -6.19 -28.51 -8.53
N ALA A 56 -5.59 -28.20 -7.38
CA ALA A 56 -6.18 -27.31 -6.37
C ALA A 56 -5.79 -25.84 -6.60
N VAL A 57 -6.79 -24.99 -6.79
CA VAL A 57 -6.63 -23.54 -6.94
C VAL A 57 -6.73 -22.87 -5.57
N SER A 58 -5.77 -22.00 -5.28
CA SER A 58 -5.79 -21.07 -4.14
C SER A 58 -5.61 -19.65 -4.66
N ILE A 59 -6.45 -18.74 -4.18
CA ILE A 59 -6.34 -17.31 -4.44
C ILE A 59 -5.65 -16.67 -3.26
N ASP A 60 -4.45 -16.14 -3.50
CA ASP A 60 -3.57 -15.66 -2.44
C ASP A 60 -3.69 -14.15 -2.18
N GLU A 61 -4.64 -13.48 -2.86
CA GLU A 61 -4.92 -12.06 -2.65
C GLU A 61 -6.27 -11.89 -1.97
N LEU A 62 -6.30 -11.25 -0.80
CA LEU A 62 -7.52 -11.05 0.00
C LEU A 62 -8.69 -10.45 -0.82
N PRO A 63 -8.52 -9.38 -1.62
CA PRO A 63 -9.63 -8.82 -2.38
C PRO A 63 -10.13 -9.76 -3.47
N ALA A 64 -9.21 -10.45 -4.15
CA ALA A 64 -9.57 -11.43 -5.16
C ALA A 64 -10.29 -12.65 -4.54
N ALA A 65 -9.83 -13.13 -3.39
CA ALA A 65 -10.45 -14.27 -2.69
C ALA A 65 -11.85 -13.92 -2.18
N ALA A 66 -12.03 -12.73 -1.60
CA ALA A 66 -13.33 -12.25 -1.14
C ALA A 66 -14.34 -12.16 -2.30
N VAL A 67 -13.92 -11.57 -3.42
CA VAL A 67 -14.77 -11.42 -4.61
C VAL A 67 -15.02 -12.76 -5.28
N PHE A 68 -14.04 -13.66 -5.30
CA PHE A 68 -14.21 -15.00 -5.83
C PHE A 68 -15.23 -15.82 -5.02
N ILE A 69 -15.15 -15.79 -3.69
CA ILE A 69 -16.15 -16.44 -2.82
C ILE A 69 -17.54 -15.88 -3.10
N HIS A 70 -17.67 -14.55 -3.17
CA HIS A 70 -18.95 -13.91 -3.49
C HIS A 70 -19.50 -14.37 -4.84
N MET A 71 -18.70 -14.28 -5.90
CA MET A 71 -19.10 -14.66 -7.27
C MET A 71 -19.46 -16.14 -7.34
N ARG A 72 -18.63 -17.02 -6.77
CA ARG A 72 -18.91 -18.47 -6.69
C ARG A 72 -20.24 -18.73 -5.99
N ASN A 73 -20.49 -18.07 -4.87
CA ASN A 73 -21.72 -18.26 -4.11
C ASN A 73 -22.94 -17.79 -4.91
N LYS A 74 -22.84 -16.65 -5.59
CA LYS A 74 -23.89 -16.13 -6.48
C LYS A 74 -24.18 -17.08 -7.64
N VAL A 75 -23.15 -17.71 -8.21
CA VAL A 75 -23.33 -18.80 -9.19
C VAL A 75 -24.06 -19.98 -8.56
N MET A 76 -23.63 -20.45 -7.38
CA MET A 76 -24.23 -21.61 -6.71
C MET A 76 -25.70 -21.41 -6.31
N THR A 77 -26.11 -20.19 -5.95
CA THR A 77 -27.47 -19.90 -5.49
C THR A 77 -28.41 -19.46 -6.61
N GLU A 78 -27.92 -18.61 -7.51
CA GLU A 78 -28.75 -17.94 -8.52
C GLU A 78 -28.52 -18.49 -9.94
N GLY A 79 -27.37 -19.11 -10.20
CA GLY A 79 -26.94 -19.47 -11.57
C GLY A 79 -26.57 -18.23 -12.39
N HIS A 80 -26.04 -17.18 -11.74
CA HIS A 80 -25.79 -15.90 -12.40
C HIS A 80 -24.66 -15.97 -13.44
N GLU A 81 -25.00 -15.75 -14.72
CA GLU A 81 -24.09 -15.95 -15.85
C GLU A 81 -22.87 -15.00 -15.86
N GLY A 82 -23.07 -13.72 -15.49
CA GLY A 82 -21.97 -12.76 -15.34
C GLY A 82 -20.97 -13.13 -14.24
N ALA A 83 -21.45 -13.58 -13.07
CA ALA A 83 -20.61 -14.09 -12.00
C ALA A 83 -19.90 -15.38 -12.41
N LEU A 84 -20.55 -16.22 -13.22
CA LEU A 84 -19.97 -17.44 -13.78
C LEU A 84 -18.85 -17.14 -14.78
N LEU A 85 -18.98 -16.08 -15.59
CA LEU A 85 -17.90 -15.61 -16.45
C LEU A 85 -16.69 -15.15 -15.63
N TYR A 86 -16.91 -14.33 -14.59
CA TYR A 86 -15.83 -13.90 -13.70
C TYR A 86 -15.12 -15.10 -13.07
N PHE A 87 -15.90 -16.03 -12.52
CA PHE A 87 -15.41 -17.26 -11.92
C PHE A 87 -14.57 -18.09 -12.90
N TYR A 88 -15.08 -18.32 -14.12
CA TYR A 88 -14.35 -19.01 -15.19
C TYR A 88 -13.02 -18.33 -15.51
N ARG A 89 -13.00 -17.00 -15.67
CA ARG A 89 -11.77 -16.25 -15.96
C ARG A 89 -10.75 -16.31 -14.82
N VAL A 90 -11.18 -16.29 -13.56
CA VAL A 90 -10.26 -16.44 -12.43
C VAL A 90 -9.59 -17.81 -12.45
N LEU A 91 -10.32 -18.88 -12.76
CA LEU A 91 -9.78 -20.24 -12.81
C LEU A 91 -8.79 -20.46 -13.96
N GLN A 92 -8.81 -19.62 -15.00
CA GLN A 92 -7.82 -19.66 -16.08
C GLN A 92 -6.43 -19.15 -15.65
N ARG A 93 -6.29 -18.55 -14.46
CA ARG A 93 -5.05 -17.88 -14.02
C ARG A 93 -3.87 -18.82 -13.70
N SER A 94 -4.06 -20.13 -13.58
CA SER A 94 -3.01 -21.02 -13.04
C SER A 94 -2.09 -21.68 -14.06
N ASN A 95 -2.31 -21.52 -15.37
CA ASN A 95 -1.53 -22.30 -16.33
C ASN A 95 -0.29 -21.56 -16.86
N SER A 96 0.84 -21.79 -16.22
CA SER A 96 2.19 -21.68 -16.79
C SER A 96 2.45 -22.77 -17.84
N ALA A 97 1.44 -23.10 -18.64
CA ALA A 97 1.51 -24.17 -19.62
C ALA A 97 2.62 -23.82 -20.63
N THR A 98 3.66 -24.65 -20.64
CA THR A 98 4.82 -24.52 -21.52
C THR A 98 4.49 -24.73 -23.00
N SER A 99 3.26 -25.14 -23.34
CA SER A 99 2.78 -25.22 -24.73
C SER A 99 1.31 -24.86 -24.89
N GLU A 100 0.97 -24.29 -26.06
CA GLU A 100 -0.38 -23.91 -26.47
C GLU A 100 -1.38 -25.09 -26.45
N ARG A 101 -0.93 -26.30 -26.81
CA ARG A 101 -1.75 -27.52 -26.75
C ARG A 101 -2.20 -27.87 -25.34
N MET A 102 -1.33 -27.69 -24.34
CA MET A 102 -1.69 -27.93 -22.94
C MET A 102 -2.69 -26.89 -22.43
N TYR A 103 -2.53 -25.63 -22.83
CA TYR A 103 -3.50 -24.58 -22.51
C TYR A 103 -4.89 -24.88 -23.10
N GLN A 104 -4.97 -25.28 -24.37
CA GLN A 104 -6.25 -25.63 -25.02
C GLN A 104 -6.93 -26.83 -24.35
N ARG A 105 -6.16 -27.87 -23.99
CA ARG A 105 -6.70 -29.04 -23.28
C ARG A 105 -7.25 -28.65 -21.92
N PHE A 106 -6.50 -27.86 -21.16
CA PHE A 106 -6.96 -27.34 -19.88
C PHE A 106 -8.25 -26.52 -20.00
N GLU A 107 -8.31 -25.62 -21.00
CA GLU A 107 -9.51 -24.81 -21.23
C GLU A 107 -10.73 -25.69 -21.53
N LEU A 108 -10.57 -26.72 -22.36
CA LEU A 108 -11.63 -27.67 -22.67
C LEU A 108 -12.10 -28.46 -21.44
N ASP A 109 -11.16 -28.92 -20.61
CA ASP A 109 -11.48 -29.67 -19.39
C ASP A 109 -12.19 -28.77 -18.35
N LEU A 110 -11.73 -27.53 -18.18
CA LEU A 110 -12.37 -26.52 -17.33
C LEU A 110 -13.80 -26.20 -17.81
N ARG A 111 -13.99 -25.96 -19.11
CA ARG A 111 -15.33 -25.72 -19.70
C ARG A 111 -16.23 -26.93 -19.47
N ARG A 112 -15.71 -28.16 -19.64
CA ARG A 112 -16.46 -29.40 -19.42
C ARG A 112 -16.87 -29.57 -17.96
N GLN A 113 -15.96 -29.31 -17.02
CA GLN A 113 -16.23 -29.39 -15.58
C GLN A 113 -17.29 -28.36 -15.17
N ILE A 114 -17.13 -27.09 -15.54
CA ILE A 114 -18.09 -26.02 -15.22
C ILE A 114 -19.48 -26.35 -15.79
N LYS A 115 -19.58 -26.90 -17.01
CA LYS A 115 -20.86 -27.35 -17.58
C LYS A 115 -21.50 -28.46 -16.76
N ARG A 116 -20.73 -29.45 -16.29
CA ARG A 116 -21.25 -30.53 -15.41
C ARG A 116 -21.69 -30.00 -14.05
N GLU A 117 -20.99 -29.02 -13.50
CA GLU A 117 -21.30 -28.44 -12.19
C GLU A 117 -22.54 -27.55 -12.22
N TYR A 118 -22.64 -26.66 -13.21
CA TYR A 118 -23.64 -25.58 -13.22
C TYR A 118 -24.71 -25.71 -14.31
N GLY A 119 -24.58 -26.66 -15.25
CA GLY A 119 -25.63 -26.99 -16.23
C GLY A 119 -25.96 -25.86 -17.20
N GLU A 120 -27.25 -25.65 -17.43
CA GLU A 120 -27.78 -24.72 -18.44
C GLU A 120 -27.24 -23.27 -18.32
N PRO A 121 -27.14 -22.64 -17.13
CA PRO A 121 -26.44 -21.36 -16.97
C PRO A 121 -25.02 -21.32 -17.57
N ALA A 122 -24.24 -22.39 -17.39
CA ALA A 122 -22.90 -22.47 -17.97
C ALA A 122 -22.94 -22.58 -19.49
N GLU A 123 -23.88 -23.38 -20.02
CA GLU A 123 -24.04 -23.54 -21.46
C GLU A 123 -24.41 -22.22 -22.13
N ARG A 124 -25.35 -21.46 -21.55
CA ARG A 124 -25.74 -20.13 -22.07
C ARG A 124 -24.61 -19.12 -21.98
N MET A 125 -23.89 -19.07 -20.85
CA MET A 125 -22.73 -18.19 -20.69
C MET A 125 -21.63 -18.51 -21.73
N PHE A 126 -21.29 -19.78 -21.93
CA PHE A 126 -20.29 -20.18 -22.92
C PHE A 126 -20.74 -19.89 -24.35
N ALA A 127 -22.02 -20.12 -24.68
CA ALA A 127 -22.55 -19.76 -26.00
C ALA A 127 -22.52 -18.25 -26.25
N ALA A 128 -22.79 -17.43 -25.23
CA ALA A 128 -22.70 -15.97 -25.31
C ALA A 128 -21.25 -15.50 -25.50
N LEU A 129 -20.31 -16.11 -24.76
CA LEU A 129 -18.88 -15.87 -24.91
C LEU A 129 -18.37 -16.23 -26.32
N ASP A 130 -18.73 -17.40 -26.84
CA ASP A 130 -18.31 -17.86 -28.17
C ASP A 130 -18.88 -16.99 -29.31
N ARG A 131 -20.01 -16.30 -29.07
CA ARG A 131 -20.60 -15.30 -29.98
C ARG A 131 -20.01 -13.89 -29.84
N GLY A 132 -19.01 -13.70 -28.98
CA GLY A 132 -18.42 -12.39 -28.69
C GLY A 132 -19.34 -11.44 -27.93
N ARG A 133 -20.34 -11.96 -27.21
CA ARG A 133 -21.28 -11.18 -26.38
C ARG A 133 -21.27 -11.69 -24.93
N PRO A 134 -20.12 -11.61 -24.23
CA PRO A 134 -20.01 -12.12 -22.87
C PRO A 134 -20.97 -11.36 -21.91
N PRO A 135 -21.56 -12.05 -20.93
CA PRO A 135 -22.36 -11.39 -19.89
C PRO A 135 -21.47 -10.56 -18.96
N THR A 136 -21.96 -9.42 -18.50
CA THR A 136 -21.21 -8.54 -17.57
C THR A 136 -21.26 -9.11 -16.15
N PRO A 137 -20.12 -9.19 -15.44
CA PRO A 137 -20.13 -9.51 -14.01
C PRO A 137 -20.95 -8.50 -13.21
N PRO A 138 -21.68 -8.94 -12.17
CA PRO A 138 -22.38 -8.02 -11.30
C PRO A 138 -21.38 -7.18 -10.49
N GLU A 139 -21.82 -5.99 -10.08
CA GLU A 139 -21.10 -5.18 -9.10
C GLU A 139 -21.20 -5.83 -7.72
N VAL A 140 -20.13 -5.75 -6.93
CA VAL A 140 -20.06 -6.33 -5.57
C VAL A 140 -20.10 -5.21 -4.54
N THR A 141 -21.11 -5.23 -3.67
CA THR A 141 -21.29 -4.20 -2.65
C THR A 141 -20.35 -4.39 -1.46
N VAL A 142 -20.22 -3.36 -0.63
CA VAL A 142 -19.36 -3.42 0.56
C VAL A 142 -19.86 -4.46 1.57
N GLU A 143 -21.17 -4.65 1.69
CA GLU A 143 -21.79 -5.65 2.58
C GLU A 143 -21.48 -7.07 2.12
N GLU A 144 -21.48 -7.29 0.81
CA GLU A 144 -21.13 -8.58 0.20
C GLU A 144 -19.65 -8.90 0.39
N VAL A 145 -18.77 -7.90 0.26
CA VAL A 145 -17.35 -8.04 0.58
C VAL A 145 -17.17 -8.33 2.07
N LYS A 146 -17.77 -7.55 2.98
CA LYS A 146 -17.71 -7.77 4.44
C LYS A 146 -18.12 -9.20 4.81
N ARG A 147 -19.20 -9.71 4.23
CA ARG A 147 -19.64 -11.10 4.43
C ARG A 147 -18.58 -12.11 3.99
N SER A 148 -17.98 -11.89 2.83
CA SER A 148 -16.93 -12.78 2.29
C SER A 148 -15.64 -12.73 3.12
N LEU A 149 -15.27 -11.55 3.64
CA LEU A 149 -14.14 -11.37 4.55
C LEU A 149 -14.35 -12.09 5.88
N ARG A 150 -15.57 -12.09 6.44
CA ARG A 150 -15.91 -12.89 7.64
C ARG A 150 -15.64 -14.37 7.39
N TYR A 151 -16.10 -14.90 6.26
CA TYR A 151 -15.83 -16.30 5.93
C TYR A 151 -14.34 -16.61 5.82
N LEU A 152 -13.56 -15.74 5.17
CA LEU A 152 -12.11 -15.94 5.06
C LEU A 152 -11.45 -15.95 6.45
N LYS A 153 -11.86 -15.05 7.34
CA LYS A 153 -11.40 -15.01 8.74
C LYS A 153 -11.75 -16.30 9.48
N ASP A 154 -13.01 -16.75 9.40
CA ASP A 154 -13.50 -17.95 10.08
C ASP A 154 -12.85 -19.25 9.56
N LEU A 155 -12.47 -19.26 8.29
CA LEU A 155 -11.69 -20.36 7.69
C LEU A 155 -10.22 -20.33 8.10
N GLY A 156 -9.77 -19.30 8.82
CA GLY A 156 -8.37 -19.10 9.19
C GLY A 156 -7.48 -18.80 7.99
N ARG A 157 -8.05 -18.27 6.90
CA ARG A 157 -7.30 -17.77 5.75
C ARG A 157 -6.98 -16.29 5.97
N PHE A 158 -5.85 -15.85 5.40
CA PHE A 158 -5.40 -14.47 5.54
C PHE A 158 -5.31 -14.04 7.01
N LYS A 159 -4.75 -14.92 7.87
CA LYS A 159 -4.71 -14.70 9.32
C LYS A 159 -4.10 -13.35 9.62
N GLU A 160 -2.96 -13.04 9.03
CA GLU A 160 -2.25 -11.77 9.25
C GLU A 160 -3.08 -10.57 8.77
N GLU A 161 -3.79 -10.70 7.64
CA GLU A 161 -4.62 -9.61 7.12
C GLU A 161 -5.93 -9.40 7.87
N LEU A 162 -6.50 -10.45 8.42
CA LEU A 162 -7.84 -10.46 9.02
C LEU A 162 -7.86 -10.63 10.53
N GLU A 163 -6.72 -10.90 11.18
CA GLU A 163 -6.57 -11.11 12.64
C GLU A 163 -7.40 -10.08 13.40
N TYR A 164 -7.20 -8.84 12.99
CA TYR A 164 -7.73 -7.67 13.61
C TYR A 164 -8.97 -7.08 12.95
N TYR A 165 -9.31 -7.51 11.74
CA TYR A 165 -10.42 -6.91 11.01
C TYR A 165 -11.77 -7.09 11.72
N VAL A 166 -12.47 -5.99 11.99
CA VAL A 166 -13.85 -5.93 12.48
C VAL A 166 -14.75 -5.34 11.39
N PRO A 167 -15.55 -6.17 10.68
CA PRO A 167 -16.39 -5.72 9.57
C PRO A 167 -17.37 -4.60 9.89
N GLU A 168 -17.84 -4.52 11.13
CA GLU A 168 -18.88 -3.59 11.59
C GLU A 168 -18.39 -2.14 11.69
N GLU A 169 -17.08 -1.94 11.84
CA GLU A 169 -16.51 -0.61 12.10
C GLU A 169 -16.05 0.11 10.82
N ASP A 170 -15.87 -0.62 9.72
CA ASP A 170 -15.39 -0.04 8.45
C ASP A 170 -16.55 0.37 7.53
N ASN A 171 -17.10 1.55 7.75
CA ASN A 171 -18.21 2.09 6.94
C ASN A 171 -17.76 2.81 5.66
N THR A 172 -16.46 2.87 5.41
CA THR A 172 -15.91 3.55 4.24
C THR A 172 -15.52 2.55 3.16
N SER A 173 -16.08 2.70 1.96
CA SER A 173 -15.70 1.89 0.80
C SER A 173 -14.80 2.65 -0.17
N GLN A 174 -14.02 1.90 -0.93
CA GLN A 174 -13.32 2.36 -2.12
C GLN A 174 -13.76 1.51 -3.31
N MET A 175 -14.16 2.18 -4.38
CA MET A 175 -14.47 1.50 -5.63
C MET A 175 -13.18 1.02 -6.30
N MET A 176 -13.18 -0.25 -6.72
CA MET A 176 -12.06 -0.92 -7.35
C MET A 176 -12.53 -1.68 -8.59
N GLY A 177 -11.72 -1.65 -9.65
CA GLY A 177 -11.87 -2.52 -10.81
C GLY A 177 -10.91 -3.70 -10.72
N LEU A 178 -11.41 -4.91 -10.49
CA LEU A 178 -10.60 -6.13 -10.49
C LEU A 178 -10.63 -6.78 -11.87
N GLN A 179 -9.53 -6.66 -12.60
CA GLN A 179 -9.33 -7.34 -13.88
C GLN A 179 -8.86 -8.79 -13.66
N VAL A 180 -9.52 -9.75 -14.32
CA VAL A 180 -9.27 -11.19 -14.13
C VAL A 180 -9.00 -11.93 -15.44
N GLY A 181 -8.38 -13.10 -15.32
CA GLY A 181 -8.01 -13.97 -16.44
C GLY A 181 -6.72 -13.56 -17.16
N PRO A 182 -6.21 -14.42 -18.06
CA PRO A 182 -4.97 -14.18 -18.80
C PRO A 182 -5.08 -12.98 -19.77
N MET A 183 -6.27 -12.75 -20.33
CA MET A 183 -6.52 -11.62 -21.25
C MET A 183 -6.85 -10.31 -20.53
N LYS A 184 -7.13 -10.35 -19.21
CA LYS A 184 -7.63 -9.20 -18.43
C LYS A 184 -8.85 -8.51 -19.07
N ASP A 185 -9.67 -9.28 -19.76
CA ASP A 185 -10.83 -8.84 -20.55
C ASP A 185 -12.11 -8.70 -19.71
N VAL A 186 -12.10 -9.21 -18.48
CA VAL A 186 -13.23 -9.13 -17.54
C VAL A 186 -12.84 -8.28 -16.34
N THR A 187 -13.63 -7.24 -16.07
CA THR A 187 -13.46 -6.35 -14.91
C THR A 187 -14.68 -6.50 -13.99
N ALA A 188 -14.47 -6.87 -12.73
CA ALA A 188 -15.48 -6.76 -11.69
C ALA A 188 -15.34 -5.42 -10.97
N ILE A 189 -16.46 -4.70 -10.80
CA ILE A 189 -16.52 -3.48 -9.99
C ILE A 189 -16.85 -3.90 -8.57
N VAL A 190 -16.03 -3.46 -7.61
CA VAL A 190 -16.09 -3.91 -6.22
C VAL A 190 -15.97 -2.70 -5.29
N HIS A 191 -16.85 -2.62 -4.31
CA HIS A 191 -16.76 -1.64 -3.23
C HIS A 191 -16.05 -2.28 -2.03
N PHE A 192 -14.73 -2.10 -1.94
CA PHE A 192 -13.92 -2.74 -0.90
C PHE A 192 -13.84 -1.86 0.36
N PRO A 193 -13.93 -2.43 1.58
CA PRO A 193 -13.74 -1.67 2.82
C PRO A 193 -12.33 -1.07 2.91
N LYS A 194 -12.19 0.24 3.10
CA LYS A 194 -10.90 0.95 3.07
C LYS A 194 -9.92 0.47 4.13
N GLY A 195 -10.39 0.14 5.33
CA GLY A 195 -9.56 -0.36 6.42
C GLY A 195 -8.92 -1.72 6.15
N THR A 196 -9.43 -2.46 5.16
CA THR A 196 -8.88 -3.76 4.73
C THR A 196 -7.99 -3.68 3.49
N MET A 197 -7.92 -2.49 2.89
CA MET A 197 -7.04 -2.24 1.76
C MET A 197 -5.63 -1.99 2.30
N PRO A 198 -4.62 -2.81 1.91
CA PRO A 198 -3.26 -2.45 2.24
C PRO A 198 -2.89 -1.17 1.48
N PRO A 199 -2.01 -0.36 2.07
CA PRO A 199 -1.26 0.65 1.35
C PRO A 199 -0.75 0.15 -0.01
N GLN A 200 -0.89 0.98 -1.04
CA GLN A 200 -0.25 0.70 -2.33
C GLN A 200 1.25 0.96 -2.19
N VAL A 201 2.02 -0.13 -2.13
CA VAL A 201 3.48 -0.09 -2.04
C VAL A 201 4.16 -0.91 -3.13
N LEU A 202 5.27 -0.39 -3.63
CA LEU A 202 6.26 -1.16 -4.35
C LEU A 202 7.29 -1.69 -3.34
N LEU A 203 7.70 -2.94 -3.52
CA LEU A 203 8.74 -3.58 -2.72
C LEU A 203 9.72 -4.24 -3.68
N ASP A 204 10.96 -3.76 -3.71
CA ASP A 204 12.03 -4.28 -4.58
C ASP A 204 13.25 -4.71 -3.75
N ILE A 205 14.16 -5.50 -4.31
CA ILE A 205 15.41 -5.87 -3.64
C ILE A 205 16.27 -4.61 -3.53
N ALA A 206 16.62 -4.24 -2.30
CA ALA A 206 17.40 -3.04 -2.03
C ALA A 206 18.83 -3.17 -2.55
N ARG A 207 19.32 -2.11 -3.16
CA ARG A 207 20.73 -1.98 -3.56
C ARG A 207 21.60 -1.90 -2.31
N VAL A 208 22.62 -2.74 -2.26
CA VAL A 208 23.54 -2.84 -1.11
C VAL A 208 24.58 -1.71 -1.18
N PRO A 209 24.82 -0.97 -0.08
CA PRO A 209 25.91 0.01 0.02
C PRO A 209 27.27 -0.60 -0.27
N LYS A 210 28.13 0.17 -0.95
CA LYS A 210 29.47 -0.28 -1.37
C LYS A 210 30.34 -0.74 -0.20
N ASP A 211 30.12 -0.18 0.98
CA ASP A 211 30.91 -0.40 2.19
C ASP A 211 30.20 -1.28 3.23
N ALA A 212 29.04 -1.87 2.90
CA ALA A 212 28.34 -2.76 3.81
C ALA A 212 29.16 -4.05 4.06
N PRO A 213 29.29 -4.51 5.32
CA PRO A 213 30.00 -5.75 5.62
C PRO A 213 29.28 -6.92 4.96
N SER A 214 29.86 -7.48 3.89
CA SER A 214 29.24 -8.62 3.21
C SER A 214 29.45 -9.86 4.07
N GLY A 215 28.40 -10.29 4.78
CA GLY A 215 28.33 -11.64 5.34
C GLY A 215 28.54 -12.66 4.21
N ALA A 216 29.61 -13.45 4.33
CA ALA A 216 29.97 -14.64 3.55
C ALA A 216 29.61 -14.64 2.04
N LYS A 217 30.53 -14.15 1.19
CA LYS A 217 30.46 -14.43 -0.25
C LYS A 217 31.22 -15.70 -0.59
N ASN A 218 30.50 -16.71 -1.08
CA ASN A 218 31.11 -17.90 -1.68
C ASN A 218 31.96 -17.49 -2.90
N ARG A 219 33.05 -18.22 -3.18
CA ARG A 219 34.09 -17.88 -4.18
C ARG A 219 33.52 -17.62 -5.59
N ASN A 220 32.37 -18.22 -5.90
CA ASN A 220 31.67 -18.07 -7.18
C ASN A 220 30.99 -16.69 -7.33
N GLU A 221 30.48 -16.08 -6.27
CA GLU A 221 29.87 -14.74 -6.32
C GLU A 221 30.93 -13.64 -6.51
N ARG A 222 32.12 -13.81 -5.93
CA ARG A 222 33.27 -12.91 -6.19
C ARG A 222 33.68 -12.93 -7.66
N ARG A 223 33.64 -14.09 -8.33
CA ARG A 223 33.94 -14.20 -9.77
C ARG A 223 32.83 -13.61 -10.65
N ALA A 224 31.56 -13.75 -10.27
CA ALA A 224 30.44 -13.14 -10.98
C ALA A 224 30.46 -11.60 -10.88
N ALA A 225 30.73 -11.06 -9.68
CA ALA A 225 30.85 -9.63 -9.45
C ALA A 225 32.04 -8.99 -10.18
N ALA A 226 33.18 -9.71 -10.27
CA ALA A 226 34.35 -9.25 -11.03
C ALA A 226 34.05 -9.20 -12.55
N ARG A 227 33.32 -10.17 -13.09
CA ARG A 227 32.87 -10.16 -14.50
C ARG A 227 31.85 -9.06 -14.79
N ALA A 228 30.96 -8.75 -13.85
CA ALA A 228 30.00 -7.66 -13.98
C ALA A 228 30.68 -6.27 -13.93
N LYS A 229 31.73 -6.11 -13.10
CA LYS A 229 32.56 -4.88 -13.08
C LYS A 229 33.36 -4.67 -14.36
N ALA A 230 33.94 -5.74 -14.93
CA ALA A 230 34.67 -5.66 -16.20
C ALA A 230 33.79 -5.33 -17.41
N LYS A 231 32.49 -5.66 -17.37
CA LYS A 231 31.51 -5.25 -18.40
C LYS A 231 30.98 -3.82 -18.22
N LYS A 232 31.00 -3.26 -17.01
CA LYS A 232 30.51 -1.89 -16.72
C LYS A 232 31.56 -0.79 -16.95
N SER A 233 32.85 -1.12 -17.02
CA SER A 233 33.91 -0.14 -17.33
C SER A 233 34.04 0.20 -18.82
N ALA A 234 33.17 -0.32 -19.69
CA ALA A 234 33.18 -0.09 -21.14
C ALA A 234 31.92 0.62 -21.66
N ALA A 235 31.02 1.08 -20.80
CA ALA A 235 29.81 1.80 -21.20
C ALA A 235 29.92 3.28 -20.79
N ASN A 236 29.74 4.16 -21.78
CA ASN A 236 29.60 5.61 -21.63
C ASN A 236 28.60 5.99 -20.50
N PRO A 237 28.75 7.18 -19.89
CA PRO A 237 27.90 7.62 -18.78
C PRO A 237 26.42 7.55 -19.18
N THR A 238 25.64 6.91 -18.32
CA THR A 238 24.20 6.71 -18.51
C THR A 238 23.48 8.07 -18.49
N PRO A 239 22.59 8.38 -19.45
CA PRO A 239 21.74 9.56 -19.37
C PRO A 239 20.86 9.45 -18.12
N GLY A 240 20.94 10.44 -17.21
CA GLY A 240 20.19 10.44 -15.96
C GLY A 240 21.02 10.29 -14.67
N ALA A 241 22.34 10.47 -14.72
CA ALA A 241 23.15 10.60 -13.51
C ALA A 241 22.70 11.85 -12.73
N LEU A 242 22.12 11.64 -11.55
CA LEU A 242 21.72 12.70 -10.62
C LEU A 242 22.95 13.57 -10.28
N THR A 243 22.82 14.88 -10.39
CA THR A 243 23.86 15.85 -10.00
C THR A 243 24.22 15.70 -8.52
N GLU A 244 25.40 16.14 -8.07
CA GLU A 244 25.78 16.17 -6.64
C GLU A 244 24.70 16.87 -5.77
N THR A 245 24.03 17.88 -6.32
CA THR A 245 22.87 18.56 -5.71
C THR A 245 21.56 17.77 -5.74
N GLN A 246 21.38 16.85 -6.70
CA GLN A 246 20.30 15.87 -6.70
C GLN A 246 20.61 14.62 -5.86
N LYS A 247 21.89 14.40 -5.49
CA LYS A 247 22.31 13.43 -4.46
C LYS A 247 22.07 13.96 -3.05
N LEU A 248 21.77 15.25 -2.86
CA LEU A 248 21.48 15.88 -1.56
C LEU A 248 20.00 15.75 -1.16
N GLY A 249 19.36 14.61 -1.43
CA GLY A 249 18.03 14.32 -0.87
C GLY A 249 18.07 14.00 0.64
N PRO A 250 16.95 14.00 1.38
CA PRO A 250 16.78 13.66 2.79
C PRO A 250 17.27 12.29 3.25
N ASN A 251 17.57 11.36 2.35
CA ASN A 251 18.27 10.14 2.77
C ASN A 251 19.77 10.41 3.02
N PHE A 252 20.28 11.58 2.63
CA PHE A 252 21.70 11.91 2.55
C PHE A 252 22.17 12.99 3.51
N GLU A 253 21.26 13.69 4.21
CA GLU A 253 21.68 14.48 5.36
C GLU A 253 22.16 13.52 6.46
N ASP A 254 23.30 13.82 7.06
CA ASP A 254 23.65 13.24 8.35
C ASP A 254 22.71 13.89 9.35
N TRP A 255 21.48 13.35 9.46
CA TRP A 255 20.55 13.70 10.52
C TRP A 255 21.32 13.54 11.82
N LYS A 256 21.61 14.65 12.47
CA LYS A 256 22.18 14.62 13.81
C LYS A 256 20.99 14.55 14.76
N LEU A 257 21.00 13.56 15.64
CA LEU A 257 20.14 13.62 16.81
C LEU A 257 20.49 14.88 17.62
N ALA A 258 19.58 15.28 18.51
CA ALA A 258 19.86 16.31 19.51
C ALA A 258 21.24 16.10 20.17
N ASP A 259 21.91 17.22 20.51
CA ASP A 259 23.32 17.28 20.89
C ASP A 259 23.75 16.13 21.82
N GLY A 260 24.68 15.30 21.34
CA GLY A 260 25.33 14.23 22.13
C GLY A 260 24.77 12.82 21.97
N VAL A 261 23.70 12.61 21.20
CA VAL A 261 23.14 11.26 20.97
C VAL A 261 23.62 10.70 19.62
N GLU A 262 24.20 9.50 19.62
CA GLU A 262 24.57 8.81 18.38
C GLU A 262 23.44 7.90 17.89
N HIS A 263 23.26 7.85 16.57
CA HIS A 263 22.36 6.88 15.94
C HIS A 263 22.82 5.44 16.27
N SER A 264 21.86 4.55 16.52
CA SER A 264 22.15 3.13 16.68
C SER A 264 22.83 2.57 15.41
N PRO A 265 23.66 1.51 15.51
CA PRO A 265 24.25 0.88 14.33
C PRO A 265 23.21 0.40 13.31
N ALA A 266 22.04 -0.05 13.77
CA ALA A 266 20.93 -0.45 12.90
C ALA A 266 20.34 0.74 12.15
N LEU A 267 20.14 1.88 12.82
CA LEU A 267 19.65 3.11 12.19
C LEU A 267 20.67 3.69 11.19
N LYS A 268 21.97 3.66 11.53
CA LYS A 268 23.05 4.02 10.60
C LYS A 268 23.01 3.13 9.34
N ARG A 269 22.77 1.83 9.50
CA ARG A 269 22.58 0.89 8.38
C ARG A 269 21.33 1.22 7.56
N GLN A 270 20.21 1.55 8.21
CA GLN A 270 18.96 1.95 7.54
C GLN A 270 19.20 3.14 6.61
N ILE A 271 19.82 4.19 7.14
CA ILE A 271 20.17 5.41 6.39
C ILE A 271 21.09 5.07 5.21
N ALA A 272 22.13 4.26 5.42
CA ALA A 272 23.05 3.88 4.35
C ALA A 272 22.35 3.15 3.18
N PHE A 273 21.42 2.23 3.46
CA PHE A 273 20.65 1.57 2.39
C PHE A 273 19.69 2.54 1.71
N LEU A 274 19.05 3.46 2.45
CA LEU A 274 18.17 4.48 1.88
C LEU A 274 18.92 5.43 0.92
N ARG A 275 20.20 5.72 1.18
CA ARG A 275 21.08 6.49 0.28
C ARG A 275 21.27 5.78 -1.07
N GLU A 276 21.41 4.46 -1.08
CA GLU A 276 21.56 3.69 -2.33
C GLU A 276 20.23 3.43 -3.05
N ASN A 277 19.11 3.63 -2.35
CA ASN A 277 17.75 3.40 -2.83
C ASN A 277 16.92 4.68 -2.67
N PRO A 278 17.20 5.73 -3.47
CA PRO A 278 16.71 7.07 -3.21
C PRO A 278 15.18 7.22 -3.30
N LYS A 279 14.49 6.29 -3.97
CA LYS A 279 13.01 6.28 -4.03
C LYS A 279 12.35 5.55 -2.84
N ALA A 280 13.12 4.80 -2.05
CA ALA A 280 12.59 4.04 -0.94
C ALA A 280 12.19 4.95 0.22
N ASP A 281 11.00 4.73 0.75
CA ASP A 281 10.50 5.31 2.00
C ASP A 281 11.07 4.56 3.21
N TYR A 282 11.33 3.27 3.07
CA TYR A 282 11.89 2.46 4.15
C TYR A 282 12.61 1.23 3.59
N ILE A 283 13.59 0.71 4.31
CA ILE A 283 14.23 -0.57 3.99
C ILE A 283 13.77 -1.58 5.02
N LEU A 284 13.36 -2.76 4.57
CA LEU A 284 12.86 -3.83 5.42
C LEU A 284 13.79 -5.03 5.36
N TRP A 285 14.01 -5.67 6.51
CA TRP A 285 14.77 -6.91 6.61
C TRP A 285 13.88 -8.05 7.12
N GLY A 286 14.32 -9.29 6.91
CA GLY A 286 13.70 -10.45 7.57
C GLY A 286 12.39 -10.92 6.95
N LYS A 287 12.28 -10.90 5.61
CA LYS A 287 11.21 -11.61 4.91
C LYS A 287 11.31 -13.12 5.19
N GLU A 288 10.22 -13.80 5.56
CA GLU A 288 10.28 -15.18 6.04
C GLU A 288 10.91 -16.16 5.05
N ASP A 289 10.58 -16.02 3.76
CA ASP A 289 11.09 -16.87 2.69
C ASP A 289 12.43 -16.39 2.10
N ASP A 290 12.89 -15.21 2.51
CA ASP A 290 14.15 -14.62 2.07
C ASP A 290 14.73 -13.64 3.11
N PRO A 291 15.19 -14.15 4.26
CA PRO A 291 15.61 -13.30 5.37
C PRO A 291 16.96 -12.61 5.13
N ILE A 292 17.69 -13.02 4.08
CA ILE A 292 19.03 -12.53 3.76
C ILE A 292 18.97 -11.17 3.05
N ASN A 293 17.97 -10.98 2.19
CA ASN A 293 17.86 -9.78 1.38
C ASN A 293 17.17 -8.63 2.13
N ALA A 294 17.66 -7.42 1.85
CA ALA A 294 17.01 -6.19 2.25
C ALA A 294 16.06 -5.75 1.15
N TYR A 295 14.91 -5.18 1.52
CA TYR A 295 13.85 -4.81 0.60
C TYR A 295 13.56 -3.31 0.69
N ALA A 296 13.58 -2.61 -0.45
CA ALA A 296 13.25 -1.20 -0.57
C ALA A 296 11.74 -1.03 -0.76
N LEU A 297 11.07 -0.45 0.24
CA LEU A 297 9.65 -0.13 0.22
C LEU A 297 9.41 1.28 -0.29
N GLU A 298 8.47 1.46 -1.21
CA GLU A 298 8.05 2.75 -1.77
C GLU A 298 6.52 2.85 -1.79
N PHE A 299 5.95 3.80 -1.04
CA PHE A 299 4.54 4.16 -1.11
C PHE A 299 4.21 4.87 -2.43
N GLN A 300 3.15 4.41 -3.09
CA GLN A 300 2.71 4.97 -4.37
C GLN A 300 1.72 6.12 -4.21
N ASP A 301 1.12 6.28 -3.03
CA ASP A 301 0.23 7.39 -2.70
C ASP A 301 1.00 8.58 -2.13
N PHE A 302 0.70 9.79 -2.62
CA PHE A 302 1.40 11.02 -2.18
C PHE A 302 1.14 11.33 -0.70
N VAL A 303 -0.11 11.23 -0.24
CA VAL A 303 -0.48 11.59 1.13
C VAL A 303 0.24 10.66 2.11
N MET A 304 0.20 9.36 1.83
CA MET A 304 0.83 8.35 2.66
C MET A 304 2.35 8.41 2.58
N GLY A 305 2.95 8.44 1.39
CA GLY A 305 4.40 8.49 1.25
C GLY A 305 5.02 9.79 1.75
N GLY A 306 4.35 10.93 1.53
CA GLY A 306 4.77 12.22 2.06
C GLY A 306 4.69 12.28 3.58
N SER A 307 3.57 11.85 4.17
CA SER A 307 3.42 11.79 5.62
C SER A 307 4.42 10.81 6.24
N PHE A 308 4.60 9.64 5.64
CA PHE A 308 5.58 8.65 6.10
C PHE A 308 7.00 9.22 6.12
N ALA A 309 7.41 9.91 5.05
CA ALA A 309 8.71 10.56 5.00
C ALA A 309 8.89 11.62 6.09
N GLY A 310 7.85 12.42 6.39
CA GLY A 310 7.84 13.42 7.45
C GLY A 310 8.02 12.79 8.85
N TYR A 311 7.17 11.83 9.21
CA TYR A 311 7.29 11.13 10.50
C TYR A 311 8.60 10.38 10.66
N ARG A 312 9.10 9.76 9.60
CA ARG A 312 10.40 9.08 9.62
C ARG A 312 11.55 10.08 9.86
N ARG A 313 11.51 11.26 9.21
CA ARG A 313 12.48 12.34 9.45
C ARG A 313 12.49 12.74 10.91
N ARG A 314 11.33 12.92 11.54
CA ARG A 314 11.24 13.21 12.98
C ARG A 314 11.85 12.13 13.85
N LEU A 315 11.62 10.85 13.56
CA LEU A 315 12.28 9.77 14.28
C LEU A 315 13.81 9.75 14.06
N PHE A 316 14.29 10.16 12.89
CA PHE A 316 15.73 10.29 12.66
C PHE A 316 16.34 11.44 13.46
N MET A 317 15.60 12.53 13.69
CA MET A 317 16.06 13.70 14.45
C MET A 317 15.89 13.56 15.97
N ASN A 318 14.80 12.93 16.41
CA ASN A 318 14.40 12.84 17.81
C ASN A 318 14.68 11.46 18.42
N GLY A 319 15.00 10.45 17.59
CA GLY A 319 15.08 9.06 18.03
C GLY A 319 13.70 8.47 18.34
N GLY A 320 13.67 7.40 19.14
CA GLY A 320 12.44 6.68 19.49
C GLY A 320 11.47 7.41 20.43
N SER A 321 11.85 8.57 20.99
CA SER A 321 11.00 9.30 21.95
C SER A 321 9.78 9.97 21.31
N ASP A 322 9.76 10.12 19.99
CA ASP A 322 8.60 10.65 19.26
C ASP A 322 7.55 9.55 19.03
N GLN A 323 6.73 9.29 20.06
CA GLN A 323 5.73 8.21 20.02
C GLN A 323 4.67 8.40 18.92
N TYR A 324 4.31 9.63 18.55
CA TYR A 324 3.37 9.89 17.44
C TYR A 324 3.96 9.40 16.11
N SER A 325 5.23 9.73 15.87
CA SER A 325 5.94 9.31 14.67
C SER A 325 6.15 7.80 14.64
N LEU A 326 6.51 7.20 15.79
CA LEU A 326 6.70 5.76 15.90
C LEU A 326 5.40 4.99 15.68
N ALA A 327 4.28 5.46 16.25
CA ALA A 327 2.96 4.91 16.03
C ALA A 327 2.56 5.00 14.55
N TYR A 328 2.80 6.15 13.90
CA TYR A 328 2.52 6.31 12.48
C TYR A 328 3.32 5.32 11.63
N LEU A 329 4.63 5.19 11.86
CA LEU A 329 5.47 4.24 11.13
C LEU A 329 4.97 2.80 11.30
N ILE A 330 4.64 2.37 12.52
CA ILE A 330 4.13 1.01 12.78
C ILE A 330 2.80 0.80 12.06
N LEU A 331 1.84 1.72 12.26
CA LEU A 331 0.48 1.59 11.71
C LEU A 331 0.45 1.70 10.18
N THR A 332 1.49 2.21 9.53
CA THR A 332 1.60 2.27 8.06
C THR A 332 2.45 1.13 7.49
N LEU A 333 3.57 0.76 8.12
CA LEU A 333 4.42 -0.35 7.67
C LEU A 333 3.71 -1.69 7.79
N VAL A 334 3.06 -1.98 8.92
CA VAL A 334 2.45 -3.30 9.17
C VAL A 334 1.41 -3.62 8.09
N PRO A 335 0.44 -2.75 7.77
CA PRO A 335 -0.49 -3.02 6.67
C PRO A 335 0.19 -3.07 5.29
N ALA A 336 1.24 -2.28 5.07
CA ALA A 336 1.93 -2.21 3.78
C ALA A 336 2.67 -3.51 3.41
N VAL A 337 3.25 -4.19 4.41
CA VAL A 337 4.13 -5.34 4.18
C VAL A 337 3.48 -6.68 4.52
N ARG A 338 2.28 -6.64 5.08
CA ARG A 338 1.44 -7.80 5.42
C ARG A 338 1.37 -8.86 4.33
N ARG A 339 1.23 -8.44 3.07
CA ARG A 339 1.15 -9.33 1.88
C ARG A 339 2.51 -9.79 1.35
N ARG A 340 3.59 -9.43 2.03
CA ARG A 340 4.98 -9.64 1.57
C ARG A 340 5.73 -10.63 2.46
N LYS A 341 5.03 -11.37 3.33
CA LYS A 341 5.62 -12.34 4.28
C LYS A 341 6.68 -11.68 5.18
N ILE A 342 6.40 -10.45 5.60
CA ILE A 342 7.19 -9.72 6.58
C ILE A 342 6.28 -9.60 7.80
N THR A 343 6.61 -10.36 8.85
CA THR A 343 5.76 -10.46 10.03
C THR A 343 5.86 -9.21 10.89
N LEU A 344 4.84 -8.98 11.74
CA LEU A 344 4.90 -7.96 12.79
C LEU A 344 6.12 -8.16 13.69
N GLN A 345 6.52 -9.41 13.94
CA GLN A 345 7.71 -9.71 14.71
C GLN A 345 8.99 -9.23 14.02
N ALA A 346 9.12 -9.41 12.70
CA ALA A 346 10.25 -8.90 11.94
C ALA A 346 10.32 -7.36 11.98
N ILE A 347 9.19 -6.69 11.73
CA ILE A 347 9.08 -5.21 11.77
C ILE A 347 9.41 -4.68 13.15
N SER A 348 8.79 -5.23 14.20
CA SER A 348 9.02 -4.79 15.57
C SER A 348 10.46 -5.01 16.02
N THR A 349 11.08 -6.14 15.67
CA THR A 349 12.50 -6.39 15.97
C THR A 349 13.40 -5.36 15.30
N GLN A 350 13.17 -5.10 14.01
CA GLN A 350 13.89 -4.07 13.27
C GLN A 350 13.74 -2.68 13.93
N LEU A 351 12.51 -2.28 14.27
CA LEU A 351 12.25 -0.98 14.90
C LEU A 351 12.90 -0.88 16.30
N ARG A 352 12.91 -1.96 17.09
CA ARG A 352 13.57 -1.99 18.41
C ARG A 352 15.08 -1.74 18.28
N ASP A 353 15.70 -2.33 17.25
CA ASP A 353 17.13 -2.13 16.98
C ASP A 353 17.43 -0.70 16.49
N GLU A 354 16.52 -0.11 15.70
CA GLU A 354 16.67 1.24 15.16
C GLU A 354 16.43 2.33 16.21
N PHE A 355 15.33 2.24 16.96
CA PHE A 355 14.78 3.34 17.78
C PHE A 355 14.76 3.06 19.29
N GLY A 356 15.15 1.85 19.70
CA GLY A 356 15.19 1.42 21.10
C GLY A 356 13.98 0.60 21.52
N LYS A 357 14.25 -0.47 22.29
CA LYS A 357 13.24 -1.45 22.69
C LYS A 357 12.08 -0.86 23.49
N GLU A 358 12.38 -0.04 24.48
CA GLU A 358 11.39 0.50 25.42
C GLU A 358 10.30 1.32 24.70
N TRP A 359 10.69 2.26 23.85
CA TRP A 359 9.76 3.12 23.11
C TRP A 359 8.88 2.34 22.12
N VAL A 360 9.48 1.36 21.43
CA VAL A 360 8.75 0.51 20.48
C VAL A 360 7.75 -0.37 21.22
N ASP A 361 8.15 -1.03 22.31
CA ASP A 361 7.26 -1.90 23.08
C ASP A 361 6.10 -1.09 23.68
N GLN A 362 6.35 0.06 24.28
CA GLN A 362 5.30 0.96 24.78
C GLN A 362 4.32 1.38 23.68
N THR A 363 4.83 1.69 22.47
CA THR A 363 3.97 2.10 21.36
C THR A 363 3.13 0.94 20.85
N LEU A 364 3.70 -0.26 20.71
CA LEU A 364 3.00 -1.47 20.28
C LEU A 364 1.90 -1.88 21.26
N GLU A 365 2.14 -1.76 22.57
CA GLU A 365 1.16 -2.05 23.62
C GLU A 365 -0.04 -1.10 23.60
N SER A 366 0.16 0.12 23.11
CA SER A 366 -0.90 1.14 22.97
C SER A 366 -1.68 1.08 21.66
N ILE A 367 -1.33 0.17 20.75
CA ILE A 367 -2.08 -0.05 19.53
C ILE A 367 -3.19 -1.06 19.83
N ASP A 368 -4.43 -0.60 19.72
CA ASP A 368 -5.56 -1.49 19.50
C ASP A 368 -5.49 -1.99 18.07
N TRP A 369 -4.92 -3.17 17.91
CA TRP A 369 -4.71 -3.76 16.61
C TRP A 369 -6.01 -4.03 15.88
N SER A 370 -7.11 -4.37 16.60
CA SER A 370 -8.43 -4.67 16.04
C SER A 370 -9.00 -3.48 15.26
N THR A 371 -8.85 -2.29 15.82
CA THR A 371 -9.37 -1.05 15.25
C THR A 371 -8.29 -0.27 14.50
N MET A 372 -7.03 -0.73 14.54
CA MET A 372 -5.85 -0.02 14.06
C MET A 372 -5.74 1.40 14.64
N LEU A 373 -6.16 1.54 15.90
CA LEU A 373 -6.10 2.78 16.67
C LEU A 373 -4.91 2.74 17.62
N TRP A 374 -4.09 3.78 17.61
CA TRP A 374 -3.08 3.99 18.65
C TRP A 374 -3.62 4.93 19.72
N LYS A 375 -3.50 4.54 21.00
CA LYS A 375 -3.82 5.39 22.14
C LYS A 375 -2.55 6.08 22.63
N SER A 376 -2.53 7.40 22.54
CA SER A 376 -1.39 8.18 23.04
C SER A 376 -1.23 8.00 24.55
N HIS A 377 -0.04 7.61 25.01
CA HIS A 377 0.27 7.54 26.45
C HIS A 377 0.24 8.92 27.12
N LEU A 378 0.57 9.98 26.37
CA LEU A 378 0.59 11.35 26.87
C LEU A 378 -0.81 11.94 27.05
N THR A 379 -1.71 11.67 26.10
CA THR A 379 -3.03 12.34 26.06
C THR A 379 -4.21 11.41 26.31
N GLY A 380 -3.99 10.10 26.30
CA GLY A 380 -5.04 9.07 26.35
C GLY A 380 -5.94 9.00 25.10
N LYS A 381 -5.76 9.93 24.14
CA LYS A 381 -6.62 10.03 22.95
C LYS A 381 -6.31 8.91 21.94
N PRO A 382 -7.34 8.26 21.36
CA PRO A 382 -7.15 7.31 20.28
C PRO A 382 -6.97 8.04 18.95
N PHE A 383 -6.02 7.57 18.15
CA PHE A 383 -5.74 8.08 16.81
C PHE A 383 -5.73 6.92 15.81
N ARG A 384 -6.44 7.10 14.68
CA ARG A 384 -6.19 6.31 13.46
C ARG A 384 -4.95 6.85 12.78
N TRP A 385 -4.23 6.02 12.03
CA TRP A 385 -3.02 6.44 11.29
C TRP A 385 -3.24 7.69 10.43
N ASP A 386 -4.38 7.82 9.77
CA ASP A 386 -4.75 8.97 8.91
C ASP A 386 -5.12 10.23 9.70
N THR A 387 -5.24 10.11 11.01
CA THR A 387 -5.61 11.19 11.95
C THR A 387 -4.51 11.47 12.97
N ILE A 388 -3.38 10.75 12.94
CA ILE A 388 -2.22 11.10 13.77
C ILE A 388 -1.79 12.51 13.32
N PRO A 389 -1.66 13.47 14.26
CA PRO A 389 -1.35 14.85 13.92
C PRO A 389 -0.06 14.96 13.13
N ASN A 390 -0.17 15.11 11.80
CA ASN A 390 0.94 15.44 10.95
C ASN A 390 1.08 16.96 10.95
N CYS A 391 2.23 17.50 11.35
CA CYS A 391 2.40 18.94 11.19
C CYS A 391 2.60 19.20 9.68
N GLN A 392 1.86 20.18 9.15
CA GLN A 392 2.03 20.55 7.74
C GLN A 392 3.49 20.91 7.42
N GLU A 393 4.20 21.45 8.42
CA GLU A 393 5.62 21.76 8.36
C GLU A 393 6.47 20.53 7.99
N ASP A 394 6.25 19.36 8.60
CA ASP A 394 6.99 18.13 8.28
C ASP A 394 6.80 17.72 6.82
N LEU A 395 5.57 17.86 6.29
CA LEU A 395 5.28 17.57 4.89
C LEU A 395 5.98 18.58 3.97
N PHE A 396 5.98 19.87 4.32
CA PHE A 396 6.67 20.91 3.56
C PHE A 396 8.19 20.71 3.56
N GLU A 397 8.77 20.25 4.67
CA GLU A 397 10.19 19.92 4.79
C GLU A 397 10.60 18.78 3.84
N VAL A 398 9.74 17.76 3.66
CA VAL A 398 10.03 16.61 2.78
C VAL A 398 9.58 16.80 1.32
N MET A 399 8.77 17.82 1.03
CA MET A 399 8.28 18.07 -0.34
C MET A 399 9.38 18.36 -1.38
N PRO A 400 10.39 19.22 -1.11
CA PRO A 400 11.49 19.47 -2.04
C PRO A 400 12.21 18.18 -2.45
N MET A 401 12.37 17.24 -1.50
CA MET A 401 12.90 15.91 -1.79
C MET A 401 12.05 15.14 -2.77
N LEU A 402 10.76 14.98 -2.45
CA LEU A 402 9.88 14.14 -3.25
C LEU A 402 9.87 14.65 -4.69
N LYS A 403 9.90 15.98 -4.85
CA LYS A 403 10.04 16.64 -6.15
C LYS A 403 11.38 16.33 -6.84
N ALA A 404 12.50 16.44 -6.14
CA ALA A 404 13.83 16.17 -6.70
C ALA A 404 14.00 14.71 -7.15
N LEU A 405 13.37 13.78 -6.43
CA LEU A 405 13.34 12.35 -6.77
C LEU A 405 12.38 12.00 -7.92
N GLY A 406 11.65 12.99 -8.43
CA GLY A 406 10.61 12.80 -9.43
C GLY A 406 9.43 11.96 -8.92
N ARG A 407 9.19 11.96 -7.60
CA ARG A 407 8.04 11.27 -7.00
C ARG A 407 6.80 12.13 -7.09
N TYR A 408 5.67 11.50 -7.38
CA TYR A 408 4.35 12.14 -7.46
C TYR A 408 4.29 13.39 -8.37
N PRO A 409 4.79 13.31 -9.62
CA PRO A 409 4.94 14.47 -10.51
C PRO A 409 3.61 15.22 -10.72
N ASP A 410 2.51 14.49 -10.85
CA ASP A 410 1.19 15.07 -11.10
C ASP A 410 0.65 15.86 -9.89
N TYR A 411 0.85 15.33 -8.68
CA TYR A 411 0.38 15.97 -7.44
C TYR A 411 1.23 17.19 -7.09
N LEU A 412 2.56 17.04 -7.09
CA LEU A 412 3.47 18.13 -6.77
C LEU A 412 3.42 19.25 -7.82
N GLY A 413 3.17 18.92 -9.08
CA GLY A 413 2.93 19.90 -10.15
C GLY A 413 1.67 20.73 -9.89
N ARG A 414 0.55 20.08 -9.54
CA ARG A 414 -0.71 20.78 -9.22
C ARG A 414 -0.58 21.68 -7.99
N MET A 415 0.02 21.17 -6.92
CA MET A 415 0.20 21.93 -5.68
C MET A 415 1.14 23.12 -5.85
N THR A 416 2.24 22.95 -6.61
CA THR A 416 3.13 24.08 -6.96
C THR A 416 2.35 25.17 -7.72
N ASN A 417 1.51 24.77 -8.69
CA ASN A 417 0.68 25.71 -9.43
C ASN A 417 -0.35 26.42 -8.55
N GLU A 418 -0.91 25.74 -7.56
CA GLU A 418 -1.88 26.30 -6.62
C GLU A 418 -1.22 27.27 -5.62
N MET A 419 -0.04 26.93 -5.10
CA MET A 419 0.76 27.83 -4.27
C MET A 419 1.17 29.10 -5.03
N ILE A 420 1.59 28.98 -6.30
CA ILE A 420 1.90 30.13 -7.16
C ILE A 420 0.67 31.01 -7.38
N ARG A 421 -0.51 30.40 -7.61
CA ARG A 421 -1.77 31.16 -7.75
C ARG A 421 -2.16 31.88 -6.46
N ASN A 422 -1.97 31.25 -5.30
CA ASN A 422 -2.27 31.85 -4.00
C ASN A 422 -1.30 32.98 -3.66
N ALA A 423 -0.02 32.82 -3.94
CA ALA A 423 0.97 33.90 -3.82
C ALA A 423 0.65 35.07 -4.76
N ALA A 424 0.27 34.79 -6.00
CA ALA A 424 -0.15 35.82 -6.96
C ALA A 424 -1.45 36.52 -6.55
N ARG A 425 -2.38 35.83 -5.87
CA ARG A 425 -3.58 36.45 -5.26
C ARG A 425 -3.20 37.36 -4.10
N LYS A 426 -2.37 36.89 -3.17
CA LYS A 426 -1.87 37.71 -2.05
C LYS A 426 -1.16 38.97 -2.54
N MET A 427 -0.27 38.86 -3.53
CA MET A 427 0.41 40.03 -4.12
C MET A 427 -0.55 41.00 -4.81
N LYS A 428 -1.64 40.51 -5.44
CA LYS A 428 -2.68 41.38 -6.01
C LYS A 428 -3.51 42.06 -4.93
N GLU A 429 -3.82 41.38 -3.84
CA GLU A 429 -4.58 41.92 -2.71
C GLU A 429 -3.75 42.96 -1.93
N GLU A 430 -2.45 42.71 -1.73
CA GLU A 430 -1.51 43.65 -1.11
C GLU A 430 -1.22 44.85 -2.02
N GLY A 431 -1.12 44.62 -3.34
CA GLY A 431 -1.02 45.67 -4.36
C GLY A 431 -2.29 46.54 -4.48
N GLN A 432 -3.47 45.99 -4.23
CA GLN A 432 -4.73 46.76 -4.21
C GLN A 432 -4.87 47.58 -2.92
N LYS A 433 -4.46 47.05 -1.76
CA LYS A 433 -4.44 47.79 -0.49
C LYS A 433 -3.53 49.02 -0.52
N THR A 434 -2.35 48.89 -1.16
CA THR A 434 -1.42 50.02 -1.32
C THR A 434 -1.92 51.09 -2.29
N VAL A 435 -2.74 50.75 -3.28
CA VAL A 435 -3.35 51.72 -4.20
C VAL A 435 -4.58 52.40 -3.58
N SER A 436 -5.35 51.72 -2.71
CA SER A 436 -6.48 52.34 -2.00
C SER A 436 -6.04 53.34 -0.92
N ASP A 437 -4.86 53.16 -0.30
CA ASP A 437 -4.35 54.07 0.72
C ASP A 437 -3.71 55.36 0.14
N ILE A 438 -3.30 55.34 -1.14
CA ILE A 438 -2.79 56.53 -1.84
C ILE A 438 -3.95 57.38 -2.42
N GLY A 439 -5.15 56.82 -2.54
CA GLY A 439 -6.32 57.48 -3.15
C GLY A 439 -7.05 58.52 -2.29
N ASN A 440 -6.78 58.59 -0.98
CA ASN A 440 -7.52 59.47 -0.04
C ASN A 440 -6.69 60.64 0.52
N GLY A 441 -5.72 61.14 -0.25
CA GLY A 441 -4.91 62.31 0.09
C GLY A 441 -5.13 63.52 -0.82
N ARG A 442 -6.37 63.86 -1.19
CA ARG A 442 -6.68 65.09 -1.95
C ARG A 442 -6.90 66.26 -0.98
N SER A 443 -5.81 66.90 -0.56
CA SER A 443 -5.82 68.27 -0.02
C SER A 443 -4.81 69.13 -0.77
N GLY A 444 -5.26 70.32 -1.16
CA GLY A 444 -4.66 71.17 -2.18
C GLY A 444 -3.31 71.84 -1.85
N PRO A 445 -2.74 72.55 -2.82
CA PRO A 445 -1.34 72.96 -2.84
C PRO A 445 -1.09 74.20 -1.99
N ARG A 446 0.02 74.19 -1.23
CA ARG A 446 0.67 75.43 -0.75
C ARG A 446 2.01 75.60 -1.50
N PRO A 447 2.28 76.79 -2.06
CA PRO A 447 3.47 77.04 -2.85
C PRO A 447 4.65 77.43 -1.96
N GLY A 448 5.84 76.96 -2.35
CA GLY A 448 7.11 77.51 -1.89
C GLY A 448 7.97 76.54 -1.09
N GLN A 449 8.80 75.77 -1.78
CA GLN A 449 10.22 75.61 -1.46
C GLN A 449 10.95 74.82 -2.57
N PRO A 450 12.22 75.18 -2.90
CA PRO A 450 12.92 74.64 -4.05
C PRO A 450 13.56 73.27 -3.78
N LEU A 451 13.50 72.42 -4.81
CA LEU A 451 14.17 71.12 -4.90
C LEU A 451 15.70 71.27 -5.06
N LYS A 452 16.46 70.53 -4.25
CA LYS A 452 17.79 69.96 -4.60
C LYS A 452 17.94 68.59 -3.93
N GLY A 453 17.99 67.53 -4.74
CA GLY A 453 18.16 66.11 -4.33
C GLY A 453 19.64 65.72 -4.13
N PRO A 454 20.08 64.49 -4.47
CA PRO A 454 19.41 63.19 -4.44
C PRO A 454 20.04 62.28 -3.35
N VAL A 455 19.24 61.59 -2.54
CA VAL A 455 19.77 60.57 -1.62
C VAL A 455 19.81 59.23 -2.33
N LYS A 456 21.02 58.66 -2.42
CA LYS A 456 21.30 57.28 -2.80
C LYS A 456 20.68 56.35 -1.76
N THR A 457 19.71 55.53 -2.14
CA THR A 457 19.29 54.40 -1.32
C THR A 457 20.03 53.15 -1.79
N GLN A 458 21.01 52.71 -1.00
CA GLN A 458 21.53 51.35 -1.03
C GLN A 458 20.40 50.39 -0.64
N ALA A 459 20.14 49.38 -1.46
CA ALA A 459 19.38 48.22 -1.02
C ALA A 459 20.27 47.40 -0.07
N GLN A 460 20.02 47.49 1.23
CA GLN A 460 20.51 46.52 2.19
C GLN A 460 19.55 45.33 2.18
N THR A 461 20.07 44.19 1.73
CA THR A 461 19.58 42.86 2.01
C THR A 461 19.70 42.59 3.50
N GLY A 462 18.58 42.59 4.21
CA GLY A 462 18.53 42.23 5.62
C GLY A 462 17.25 42.74 6.26
N ASP A 463 16.12 42.08 5.98
CA ASP A 463 14.90 42.11 6.80
C ASP A 463 13.89 41.09 6.23
N VAL A 464 14.17 39.80 6.42
CA VAL A 464 13.17 38.72 6.26
C VAL A 464 13.26 37.69 7.41
N GLU A 465 14.12 37.88 8.42
CA GLU A 465 14.38 36.86 9.45
C GLU A 465 13.72 37.11 10.82
N ARG A 466 12.76 38.05 10.94
CA ARG A 466 12.02 38.28 12.19
C ARG A 466 10.54 38.50 11.94
N SER A 467 9.80 37.42 11.69
CA SER A 467 8.32 37.43 11.81
C SER A 467 7.69 36.05 12.03
N LEU A 468 8.39 35.13 12.71
CA LEU A 468 7.85 33.80 13.05
C LEU A 468 8.16 33.36 14.49
N GLN A 469 8.43 34.31 15.41
CA GLN A 469 8.62 34.00 16.83
C GLN A 469 7.51 34.52 17.77
N ASP A 470 6.52 35.26 17.27
CA ASP A 470 5.48 35.89 18.13
C ASP A 470 4.10 35.21 18.07
N LEU A 471 4.03 33.91 17.77
CA LEU A 471 2.79 33.12 17.89
C LEU A 471 2.98 31.87 18.77
N ALA A 472 3.83 31.97 19.78
CA ALA A 472 3.85 31.04 20.89
C ALA A 472 3.49 31.79 22.17
N LEU A 473 2.50 31.27 22.88
CA LEU A 473 1.92 31.73 24.16
C LEU A 473 0.71 32.67 24.02
N GLU A 474 -0.47 32.07 23.99
CA GLU A 474 -1.60 32.56 24.80
C GLU A 474 -2.56 31.38 25.10
N GLU A 475 -2.51 30.96 26.37
CA GLU A 475 -3.56 30.41 27.24
C GLU A 475 -4.62 29.44 26.69
N ILE A 476 -4.57 28.19 27.15
CA ILE A 476 -5.78 27.38 27.38
C ILE A 476 -5.62 26.64 28.73
N ASP A 477 -6.44 27.04 29.70
CA ASP A 477 -6.89 26.23 30.85
C ASP A 477 -7.78 25.07 30.38
#